data_AF-A0A925YQG6-F1
#
_entry.id   AF-A0A925YQG6-F1
#
_cell.length_a   1.000
_cell.length_b   1.000
_cell.length_c   1.000
_cell.angle_alpha   90.00
_cell.angle_beta   90.00
_cell.angle_gamma   90.00
#
_symmetry.space_group_name_H-M   'P 1'
#
loop_
_entity.id
_entity.type
_entity.pdbx_description
1 polymer ?
#
loop_
_entity_poly.entity_id
_entity_poly.type
_entity_poly.pdbx_seq_one_letter_code
_entity_poly.pdbx_strand_id
1 'polypeptide(L)'
;TSHESLLLGYEQAMTRVDSTSGDWYATSGHMLWIGDRTRQPDHAHIEFCRGIKNPIGLKCGPSLKADELIRLIDILNPDNEPGRLTLIARFGADKVEKHLPELIRAVKREGRVVVWSCDPMHGNTIKATSGYKTRPFEAIMTEVRRFMAIHQAEGTHAGGVHVEMTGKDVTECTGGLRALRDEDLNDRYHTFCDPRLNAAQALELSFLVAEELKKEMASRPRINDDDESMEAAE
;
A
#
# COMPACT_ATOMS: atom_id res chain seq x y z
N THR A 1 1.97 12.62 -8.23
CA THR A 1 2.82 11.56 -8.78
C THR A 1 3.59 10.92 -7.64
N SER A 2 3.97 9.66 -7.79
CA SER A 2 4.77 8.93 -6.82
C SER A 2 5.65 7.90 -7.52
N HIS A 3 6.76 7.54 -6.88
CA HIS A 3 7.68 6.49 -7.30
C HIS A 3 8.51 5.97 -6.11
N GLU A 4 9.18 4.84 -6.29
CA GLU A 4 10.12 4.31 -5.30
C GLU A 4 11.35 5.22 -5.23
N SER A 5 11.66 5.73 -4.06
CA SER A 5 12.93 6.42 -3.80
C SER A 5 14.05 5.39 -3.83
N LEU A 6 14.55 5.06 -5.02
CA LEU A 6 15.49 3.96 -5.22
C LEU A 6 16.88 4.48 -5.59
N LEU A 7 16.97 5.31 -6.63
CA LEU A 7 18.23 5.86 -7.13
C LEU A 7 18.57 7.16 -6.40
N LEU A 8 19.19 7.04 -5.23
CA LEU A 8 19.39 8.18 -4.32
C LEU A 8 20.15 9.37 -4.91
N GLY A 9 21.05 9.17 -5.89
CA GLY A 9 21.70 10.28 -6.59
C GLY A 9 20.71 11.14 -7.40
N TYR A 10 19.69 10.52 -7.98
CA TYR A 10 18.59 11.23 -8.65
C TYR A 10 17.69 11.94 -7.63
N GLU A 11 17.34 11.26 -6.54
CA GLU A 11 16.48 11.83 -5.50
C GLU A 11 17.13 13.03 -4.81
N GLN A 12 18.43 12.92 -4.48
CA GLN A 12 19.21 14.01 -3.93
C GLN A 12 19.26 15.22 -4.88
N ALA A 13 19.52 15.00 -6.17
CA ALA A 13 19.56 16.08 -7.17
C ALA A 13 18.21 16.80 -7.33
N MET A 14 17.12 16.11 -7.01
CA MET A 14 15.76 16.64 -7.05
C MET A 14 15.26 17.17 -5.69
N THR A 15 16.08 17.15 -4.64
CA THR A 15 15.70 17.67 -3.33
C THR A 15 15.96 19.18 -3.24
N ARG A 16 14.96 19.96 -2.80
CA ARG A 16 15.01 21.42 -2.67
C ARG A 16 14.62 21.86 -1.26
N VAL A 17 15.09 23.04 -0.87
CA VAL A 17 14.60 23.75 0.31
C VAL A 17 13.36 24.55 -0.10
N ASP A 18 12.26 24.37 0.63
CA ASP A 18 11.07 25.20 0.48
C ASP A 18 11.36 26.64 0.93
N SER A 19 10.99 27.62 0.11
CA SER A 19 11.29 29.04 0.38
C SER A 19 10.50 29.65 1.53
N THR A 20 9.40 29.01 1.96
CA THR A 20 8.53 29.52 3.02
C THR A 20 8.82 28.89 4.38
N SER A 21 9.02 27.57 4.44
CA SER A 21 9.29 26.86 5.70
C SER A 21 10.77 26.60 5.96
N GLY A 22 11.62 26.59 4.92
CA GLY A 22 13.02 26.18 5.04
C GLY A 22 13.21 24.65 5.12
N ASP A 23 12.15 23.87 4.97
CA ASP A 23 12.21 22.41 4.99
C ASP A 23 12.72 21.82 3.67
N TRP A 24 13.24 20.60 3.73
CA TRP A 24 13.64 19.84 2.55
C TRP A 24 12.49 19.03 1.96
N TYR A 25 12.28 19.15 0.65
CA TYR A 25 11.35 18.32 -0.11
C TYR A 25 12.04 17.70 -1.32
N ALA A 26 11.82 16.41 -1.54
CA ALA A 26 12.17 15.76 -2.80
C ALA A 26 11.12 16.13 -3.85
N THR A 27 11.46 16.99 -4.80
CA THR A 27 10.54 17.47 -5.84
C THR A 27 10.49 16.55 -7.06
N SER A 28 10.99 15.32 -6.93
CA SER A 28 10.90 14.25 -7.94
C SER A 28 9.51 13.61 -7.98
N GLY A 29 8.77 13.64 -6.87
CA GLY A 29 7.41 13.13 -6.73
C GLY A 29 6.72 13.73 -5.50
N HIS A 30 5.38 13.78 -5.50
CA HIS A 30 4.65 14.30 -4.33
C HIS A 30 4.77 13.36 -3.13
N MET A 31 4.69 12.06 -3.38
CA MET A 31 4.89 10.99 -2.40
C MET A 31 5.97 10.04 -2.90
N LEU A 32 6.88 9.64 -2.01
CA LEU A 32 7.93 8.68 -2.31
C LEU A 32 7.78 7.46 -1.41
N TRP A 33 8.13 6.27 -1.88
CA TRP A 33 8.15 5.09 -1.01
C TRP A 33 9.51 4.40 -0.96
N ILE A 34 9.73 3.69 0.15
CA ILE A 34 10.87 2.80 0.36
C ILE A 34 10.44 1.37 0.06
N GLY A 35 11.21 0.67 -0.78
CA GLY A 35 10.95 -0.70 -1.18
C GLY A 35 11.21 -1.73 -0.08
N ASP A 36 10.65 -2.92 -0.24
CA ASP A 36 10.79 -4.02 0.74
C ASP A 36 12.24 -4.53 0.85
N ARG A 37 13.09 -4.21 -0.13
CA ARG A 37 14.51 -4.60 -0.20
C ARG A 37 15.47 -3.50 0.27
N THR A 38 14.96 -2.28 0.48
CA THR A 38 15.75 -1.08 0.77
C THR A 38 15.35 -0.41 2.10
N ARG A 39 14.56 -1.12 2.93
CA ARG A 39 13.99 -0.62 4.20
C ARG A 39 14.82 -0.97 5.44
N GLN A 40 16.12 -1.20 5.30
CA GLN A 40 16.97 -1.48 6.47
C GLN A 40 17.07 -0.21 7.34
N PRO A 41 16.79 -0.27 8.66
CA PRO A 41 16.68 0.92 9.51
C PRO A 41 17.91 1.84 9.53
N ASP A 42 19.09 1.30 9.27
CA ASP A 42 20.39 1.98 9.30
C ASP A 42 20.96 2.28 7.90
N HIS A 43 20.15 2.13 6.84
CA HIS A 43 20.58 2.36 5.46
C HIS A 43 20.13 3.71 4.89
N ALA A 44 20.78 4.09 3.78
CA ALA A 44 20.65 5.40 3.16
C ALA A 44 19.23 5.77 2.70
N HIS A 45 18.40 4.79 2.31
CA HIS A 45 17.02 5.06 1.90
C HIS A 45 16.14 5.52 3.06
N ILE A 46 16.30 4.92 4.24
CA ILE A 46 15.62 5.35 5.46
C ILE A 46 16.12 6.73 5.87
N GLU A 47 17.44 6.96 5.85
CA GLU A 47 18.02 8.26 6.19
C GLU A 47 17.54 9.38 5.25
N PHE A 48 17.49 9.10 3.95
CA PHE A 48 16.98 10.06 2.96
C PHE A 48 15.51 10.41 3.24
N CYS A 49 14.65 9.40 3.39
CA CYS A 49 13.22 9.62 3.65
C CYS A 49 12.94 10.23 5.03
N ARG A 50 13.82 10.03 6.01
CA ARG A 50 13.77 10.71 7.32
C ARG A 50 13.96 12.22 7.18
N GLY A 51 14.80 12.67 6.25
CA GLY A 51 15.19 14.07 6.09
C GLY A 51 14.24 14.94 5.25
N ILE A 52 13.37 14.35 4.43
CA ILE A 52 12.43 15.09 3.56
C ILE A 52 11.05 15.24 4.19
N LYS A 53 10.30 16.29 3.83
CA LYS A 53 8.94 16.58 4.34
C LYS A 53 7.80 16.02 3.50
N ASN A 54 8.08 15.40 2.34
CA ASN A 54 7.07 14.67 1.56
C ASN A 54 6.32 13.63 2.42
N PRO A 55 5.02 13.37 2.18
CA PRO A 55 4.41 12.11 2.61
C PRO A 55 5.21 10.93 2.05
N ILE A 56 5.42 9.91 2.86
CA ILE A 56 6.25 8.77 2.50
C ILE A 56 5.52 7.44 2.69
N GLY A 57 5.97 6.44 1.94
CA GLY A 57 5.46 5.08 2.00
C GLY A 57 6.54 4.07 2.37
N LEU A 58 6.14 2.97 2.98
CA LEU A 58 7.04 1.88 3.36
C LEU A 58 6.39 0.56 2.94
N LYS A 59 7.06 -0.20 2.07
CA LYS A 59 6.58 -1.54 1.69
C LYS A 59 6.75 -2.49 2.88
N CYS A 60 5.68 -3.21 3.22
CA CYS A 60 5.62 -4.17 4.31
C CYS A 60 5.39 -5.58 3.75
N GLY A 61 6.46 -6.36 3.62
CA GLY A 61 6.40 -7.76 3.18
C GLY A 61 6.42 -8.78 4.33
N PRO A 62 6.27 -10.09 4.02
CA PRO A 62 6.22 -11.17 5.02
C PRO A 62 7.45 -11.33 5.92
N SER A 63 8.58 -10.73 5.55
CA SER A 63 9.81 -10.75 6.36
C SER A 63 9.81 -9.71 7.49
N LEU A 64 8.99 -8.66 7.39
CA LEU A 64 8.94 -7.57 8.36
C LEU A 64 8.36 -8.04 9.70
N LYS A 65 9.04 -7.70 10.80
CA LYS A 65 8.59 -8.00 12.17
C LYS A 65 7.96 -6.78 12.82
N ALA A 66 7.11 -7.00 13.81
CA ALA A 66 6.41 -5.95 14.54
C ALA A 66 7.39 -4.92 15.15
N ASP A 67 8.39 -5.37 15.91
CA ASP A 67 9.34 -4.46 16.57
C ASP A 67 10.18 -3.66 15.56
N GLU A 68 10.57 -4.29 14.45
CA GLU A 68 11.26 -3.62 13.35
C GLU A 68 10.37 -2.56 12.68
N LEU A 69 9.09 -2.88 12.46
CA LEU A 69 8.12 -1.92 11.92
C LEU A 69 7.96 -0.71 12.84
N ILE A 70 7.81 -0.92 14.16
CA ILE A 70 7.71 0.20 15.12
C ILE A 70 8.97 1.06 15.06
N ARG A 71 10.16 0.45 15.08
CA ARG A 71 11.42 1.21 14.94
C ARG A 71 11.47 2.03 13.64
N LEU A 72 11.00 1.48 12.52
CA LEU A 72 10.94 2.19 11.25
C LEU A 72 9.94 3.35 11.28
N ILE A 73 8.78 3.17 11.90
CA ILE A 73 7.80 4.25 12.10
C ILE A 73 8.40 5.38 12.92
N ASP A 74 9.12 5.07 13.99
CA ASP A 74 9.73 6.07 14.89
C ASP A 74 10.79 6.91 14.18
N ILE A 75 11.50 6.30 13.22
CA ILE A 75 12.48 7.01 12.39
C ILE A 75 11.78 7.90 11.35
N LEU A 76 10.74 7.38 10.70
CA LEU A 76 10.13 8.01 9.51
C LEU A 76 8.99 9.00 9.83
N ASN A 77 8.34 8.83 10.98
CA ASN A 77 7.27 9.68 11.49
C ASN A 77 7.47 9.96 13.00
N PRO A 78 8.56 10.64 13.39
CA PRO A 78 8.92 10.82 14.81
C PRO A 78 7.87 11.63 15.59
N ASP A 79 7.21 12.57 14.92
CA ASP A 79 6.18 13.44 15.52
C ASP A 79 4.77 12.80 15.49
N ASN A 80 4.66 11.55 15.02
CA ASN A 80 3.41 10.81 14.86
C ASN A 80 2.33 11.58 14.08
N GLU A 81 2.76 12.32 13.05
CA GLU A 81 1.90 13.17 12.22
C GLU A 81 0.93 12.30 11.38
N PRO A 82 -0.39 12.50 11.48
CA PRO A 82 -1.36 11.78 10.66
C PRO A 82 -1.14 12.02 9.16
N GLY A 83 -1.07 10.94 8.38
CA GLY A 83 -0.88 11.02 6.92
C GLY A 83 0.58 11.13 6.46
N ARG A 84 1.54 11.33 7.38
CA ARG A 84 2.97 11.36 7.06
C ARG A 84 3.48 10.04 6.49
N LEU A 85 3.08 8.91 7.09
CA LEU A 85 3.57 7.58 6.73
C LEU A 85 2.45 6.64 6.29
N THR A 86 2.62 6.06 5.10
CA THR A 86 1.77 5.00 4.55
C THR A 86 2.48 3.65 4.62
N LEU A 87 1.90 2.67 5.33
CA LEU A 87 2.36 1.30 5.36
C LEU A 87 1.69 0.51 4.22
N ILE A 88 2.49 0.04 3.28
CA ILE A 88 2.04 -0.59 2.03
C ILE A 88 2.20 -2.11 2.17
N ALA A 89 1.15 -2.79 2.63
CA ALA A 89 1.10 -4.23 2.88
C ALA A 89 1.12 -5.03 1.57
N ARG A 90 2.10 -5.93 1.41
CA ARG A 90 2.27 -6.76 0.20
C ARG A 90 2.54 -8.23 0.56
N PHE A 91 1.62 -8.90 1.24
CA PHE A 91 1.94 -10.20 1.83
C PHE A 91 1.77 -11.37 0.85
N GLY A 92 0.87 -11.23 -0.12
CA GLY A 92 0.34 -12.34 -0.88
C GLY A 92 -0.96 -12.86 -0.25
N ALA A 93 -1.89 -13.29 -1.09
CA ALA A 93 -3.19 -13.79 -0.68
C ALA A 93 -3.08 -14.92 0.36
N ASP A 94 -2.08 -15.78 0.22
CA ASP A 94 -1.83 -16.94 1.08
C ASP A 94 -1.24 -16.59 2.46
N LYS A 95 -0.74 -15.36 2.63
CA LYS A 95 0.04 -14.96 3.82
C LYS A 95 -0.54 -13.77 4.56
N VAL A 96 -1.36 -12.95 3.93
CA VAL A 96 -1.87 -11.70 4.53
C VAL A 96 -2.55 -11.92 5.89
N GLU A 97 -3.40 -12.93 6.02
CA GLU A 97 -4.10 -13.27 7.28
C GLU A 97 -3.16 -13.70 8.40
N LYS A 98 -2.00 -14.28 8.04
CA LYS A 98 -1.01 -14.74 9.02
C LYS A 98 -0.16 -13.60 9.55
N HIS A 99 0.19 -12.63 8.70
CA HIS A 99 1.22 -11.64 9.00
C HIS A 99 0.67 -10.26 9.36
N LEU A 100 -0.36 -9.77 8.64
CA LEU A 100 -0.85 -8.41 8.79
C LEU A 100 -1.45 -8.10 10.19
N PRO A 101 -2.23 -8.99 10.83
CA PRO A 101 -2.83 -8.70 12.13
C PRO A 101 -1.80 -8.38 13.22
N GLU A 102 -0.66 -9.09 13.23
CA GLU A 102 0.42 -8.85 14.19
C GLU A 102 0.98 -7.43 14.08
N LEU A 103 1.20 -6.96 12.85
CA LEU A 103 1.70 -5.60 12.58
C LEU A 103 0.68 -4.52 12.95
N ILE A 104 -0.59 -4.71 12.59
CA ILE A 104 -1.68 -3.78 12.95
C ILE A 104 -1.77 -3.63 14.46
N ARG A 105 -1.78 -4.75 15.20
CA ARG A 105 -1.87 -4.75 16.67
C ARG A 105 -0.67 -4.06 17.31
N ALA A 106 0.53 -4.24 16.76
CA ALA A 106 1.71 -3.52 17.23
C ALA A 106 1.57 -2.01 17.03
N VAL A 107 1.24 -1.56 15.81
CA VAL A 107 1.02 -0.13 15.50
C VAL A 107 -0.04 0.49 16.41
N LYS A 108 -1.16 -0.22 16.61
CA LYS A 108 -2.25 0.22 17.49
C LYS A 108 -1.83 0.30 18.96
N ARG A 109 -1.12 -0.72 19.47
CA ARG A 109 -0.62 -0.77 20.86
C ARG A 109 0.35 0.37 21.15
N GLU A 110 1.23 0.70 20.20
CA GLU A 110 2.20 1.79 20.33
C GLU A 110 1.61 3.18 20.01
N GLY A 111 0.30 3.28 19.76
CA GLY A 111 -0.39 4.55 19.50
C GLY A 111 0.05 5.27 18.22
N ARG A 112 0.59 4.53 17.23
CA ARG A 112 1.13 5.11 16.00
C ARG A 112 0.04 5.35 14.97
N VAL A 113 0.07 6.53 14.34
CA VAL A 113 -0.89 6.97 13.32
C VAL A 113 -0.25 6.85 11.95
N VAL A 114 -0.83 5.96 11.13
CA VAL A 114 -0.35 5.64 9.78
C VAL A 114 -1.54 5.40 8.85
N VAL A 115 -1.30 5.53 7.55
CA VAL A 115 -2.24 5.06 6.52
C VAL A 115 -1.88 3.62 6.15
N TRP A 116 -2.84 2.70 6.21
CA TRP A 116 -2.65 1.35 5.70
C TRP A 116 -3.11 1.26 4.25
N SER A 117 -2.25 0.76 3.37
CA SER A 117 -2.54 0.52 1.96
C SER A 117 -2.24 -0.92 1.57
N CYS A 118 -3.09 -1.53 0.76
CA CYS A 118 -2.87 -2.88 0.22
C CYS A 118 -2.19 -2.81 -1.14
N ASP A 119 -1.04 -3.46 -1.28
CA ASP A 119 -0.40 -3.79 -2.55
C ASP A 119 -0.59 -5.29 -2.84
N PRO A 120 -1.71 -5.65 -3.51
CA PRO A 120 -2.04 -7.03 -3.80
C PRO A 120 -1.25 -7.60 -4.99
N MET A 121 -0.25 -6.88 -5.50
CA MET A 121 0.44 -7.23 -6.74
C MET A 121 1.75 -7.98 -6.43
N HIS A 122 2.62 -7.33 -5.66
CA HIS A 122 3.98 -7.82 -5.41
C HIS A 122 4.01 -9.07 -4.50
N GLY A 123 2.94 -9.32 -3.75
CA GLY A 123 2.71 -10.55 -2.99
C GLY A 123 2.42 -11.79 -3.84
N ASN A 124 1.80 -11.61 -5.00
CA ASN A 124 1.12 -12.69 -5.75
C ASN A 124 1.78 -13.03 -7.10
N THR A 125 3.06 -12.69 -7.27
CA THR A 125 3.77 -12.98 -8.52
C THR A 125 4.20 -14.45 -8.56
N ILE A 126 3.81 -15.15 -9.61
CA ILE A 126 4.19 -16.53 -9.89
C ILE A 126 4.89 -16.63 -11.25
N LYS A 127 5.54 -17.76 -11.52
CA LYS A 127 6.04 -18.10 -12.85
C LYS A 127 5.06 -19.10 -13.49
N ALA A 128 4.46 -18.70 -14.60
CA ALA A 128 3.56 -19.52 -15.41
C ALA A 128 4.31 -20.70 -16.04
N THR A 129 3.56 -21.70 -16.50
CA THR A 129 4.11 -22.86 -17.20
C THR A 129 4.80 -22.48 -18.51
N SER A 130 4.31 -21.42 -19.17
CA SER A 130 4.91 -20.80 -20.35
C SER A 130 6.23 -20.06 -20.08
N GLY A 131 6.64 -19.95 -18.82
CA GLY A 131 7.89 -19.29 -18.39
C GLY A 131 7.76 -17.80 -18.09
N TYR A 132 6.65 -17.17 -18.48
CA TYR A 132 6.33 -15.78 -18.12
C TYR A 132 6.09 -15.64 -16.62
N LYS A 133 6.45 -14.48 -16.06
CA LYS A 133 5.89 -14.08 -14.78
C LYS A 133 4.43 -13.70 -15.01
N THR A 134 3.55 -14.01 -14.07
CA THR A 134 2.18 -13.55 -14.09
C THR A 134 1.67 -13.39 -12.66
N ARG A 135 0.47 -12.83 -12.51
CA ARG A 135 -0.23 -12.70 -11.23
C ARG A 135 -1.69 -13.13 -11.47
N PRO A 136 -2.17 -14.17 -10.79
CA PRO A 136 -3.57 -14.57 -10.88
C PRO A 136 -4.47 -13.47 -10.32
N PHE A 137 -5.40 -12.98 -11.13
CA PHE A 137 -6.32 -11.90 -10.72
C PHE A 137 -7.14 -12.25 -9.48
N GLU A 138 -7.54 -13.53 -9.33
CA GLU A 138 -8.24 -14.00 -8.12
C GLU A 138 -7.39 -13.90 -6.84
N ALA A 139 -6.07 -14.09 -6.94
CA ALA A 139 -5.18 -13.91 -5.80
C ALA A 139 -5.09 -12.43 -5.42
N ILE A 140 -5.01 -11.53 -6.42
CA ILE A 140 -5.03 -10.08 -6.22
C ILE A 140 -6.32 -9.66 -5.49
N MET A 141 -7.48 -10.07 -6.01
CA MET A 141 -8.79 -9.79 -5.42
C MET A 141 -8.91 -10.35 -4.00
N THR A 142 -8.44 -11.58 -3.77
CA THR A 142 -8.47 -12.24 -2.47
C THR A 142 -7.62 -11.50 -1.44
N GLU A 143 -6.43 -11.02 -1.80
CA GLU A 143 -5.59 -10.25 -0.86
C GLU A 143 -6.26 -8.93 -0.45
N VAL A 144 -6.90 -8.22 -1.39
CA VAL A 144 -7.65 -6.99 -1.07
C VAL A 144 -8.82 -7.27 -0.13
N ARG A 145 -9.65 -8.28 -0.43
CA ARG A 145 -10.78 -8.67 0.44
C ARG A 145 -10.30 -8.99 1.86
N ARG A 146 -9.25 -9.81 1.97
CA ARG A 146 -8.67 -10.21 3.25
C ARG A 146 -8.08 -9.02 4.01
N PHE A 147 -7.36 -8.14 3.33
CA PHE A 147 -6.85 -6.91 3.91
C PHE A 147 -7.95 -6.06 4.55
N MET A 148 -9.07 -5.84 3.83
CA MET A 148 -10.20 -5.07 4.35
C MET A 148 -10.90 -5.78 5.52
N ALA A 149 -11.12 -7.09 5.42
CA ALA A 149 -11.72 -7.89 6.49
C ALA A 149 -10.86 -7.91 7.77
N ILE A 150 -9.53 -7.99 7.63
CA ILE A 150 -8.58 -7.92 8.75
C ILE A 150 -8.68 -6.54 9.42
N HIS A 151 -8.69 -5.45 8.66
CA HIS A 151 -8.84 -4.11 9.22
C HIS A 151 -10.15 -3.95 9.98
N GLN A 152 -11.26 -4.45 9.43
CA GLN A 152 -12.56 -4.48 10.10
C GLN A 152 -12.50 -5.26 11.42
N ALA A 153 -11.89 -6.46 11.42
CA ALA A 153 -11.77 -7.31 12.61
C ALA A 153 -10.87 -6.69 13.70
N GLU A 154 -9.80 -5.99 13.31
CA GLU A 154 -8.89 -5.30 14.23
C GLU A 154 -9.42 -3.91 14.69
N GLY A 155 -10.58 -3.47 14.15
CA GLY A 155 -11.16 -2.17 14.41
C GLY A 155 -10.25 -1.02 13.95
N THR A 156 -9.70 -1.15 12.76
CA THR A 156 -8.80 -0.17 12.11
C THR A 156 -9.26 0.12 10.69
N HIS A 157 -8.68 1.12 10.05
CA HIS A 157 -9.13 1.56 8.73
C HIS A 157 -8.24 1.07 7.59
N ALA A 158 -8.85 0.40 6.60
CA ALA A 158 -8.23 0.06 5.33
C ALA A 158 -8.15 1.31 4.43
N GLY A 159 -7.03 2.03 4.49
CA GLY A 159 -6.88 3.38 3.94
C GLY A 159 -6.65 3.49 2.43
N GLY A 160 -6.40 2.40 1.71
CA GLY A 160 -6.31 2.43 0.25
C GLY A 160 -5.70 1.20 -0.40
N VAL A 161 -5.49 1.29 -1.73
CA VAL A 161 -4.86 0.24 -2.56
C VAL A 161 -3.75 0.82 -3.43
N HIS A 162 -2.71 0.03 -3.69
CA HIS A 162 -1.54 0.37 -4.50
C HIS A 162 -1.34 -0.70 -5.57
N VAL A 163 -1.68 -0.39 -6.82
CA VAL A 163 -1.70 -1.39 -7.91
C VAL A 163 -0.84 -0.97 -9.09
N GLU A 164 -0.28 -1.96 -9.78
CA GLU A 164 0.40 -1.79 -11.06
C GLU A 164 -0.60 -2.06 -12.19
N MET A 165 -0.88 -1.05 -12.99
CA MET A 165 -1.91 -1.13 -14.03
C MET A 165 -1.48 -0.40 -15.31
N THR A 166 -2.18 -0.69 -16.41
CA THR A 166 -2.07 0.07 -17.64
C THR A 166 -3.44 0.19 -18.31
N GLY A 167 -3.71 1.33 -18.95
CA GLY A 167 -4.89 1.51 -19.79
C GLY A 167 -4.84 0.73 -21.12
N LYS A 168 -3.72 0.07 -21.41
CA LYS A 168 -3.56 -0.76 -22.62
C LYS A 168 -4.23 -2.12 -22.44
N ASP A 169 -4.69 -2.68 -23.56
CA ASP A 169 -5.22 -4.02 -23.63
C ASP A 169 -4.10 -5.06 -23.72
N VAL A 170 -3.50 -5.38 -22.56
CA VAL A 170 -2.37 -6.32 -22.39
C VAL A 170 -2.81 -7.64 -21.76
N THR A 171 -2.00 -8.69 -21.99
CA THR A 171 -2.21 -10.04 -21.43
C THR A 171 -1.10 -10.39 -20.44
N GLU A 172 -0.99 -9.61 -19.36
CA GLU A 172 0.11 -9.75 -18.39
C GLU A 172 -0.32 -10.53 -17.12
N CYS A 173 -1.52 -10.27 -16.60
CA CYS A 173 -2.12 -11.01 -15.47
C CYS A 173 -3.18 -12.02 -15.96
N THR A 174 -3.16 -13.25 -15.44
CA THR A 174 -4.16 -14.28 -15.73
C THR A 174 -5.48 -14.04 -14.98
N GLY A 175 -6.59 -14.60 -15.48
CA GLY A 175 -7.92 -14.46 -14.90
C GLY A 175 -8.64 -13.15 -15.25
N GLY A 176 -9.52 -12.70 -14.34
CA GLY A 176 -10.48 -11.61 -14.58
C GLY A 176 -11.61 -12.01 -15.51
N LEU A 177 -12.50 -11.07 -15.83
CA LEU A 177 -13.68 -11.30 -16.70
C LEU A 177 -13.37 -11.93 -18.07
N ARG A 178 -12.18 -11.70 -18.62
CA ARG A 178 -11.74 -12.29 -19.90
C ARG A 178 -11.14 -13.68 -19.76
N ALA A 179 -11.00 -14.19 -18.53
CA ALA A 179 -10.45 -15.50 -18.22
C ALA A 179 -9.10 -15.77 -18.91
N LEU A 180 -8.17 -14.80 -18.86
CA LEU A 180 -6.86 -14.93 -19.50
C LEU A 180 -6.09 -16.13 -18.91
N ARG A 181 -5.56 -16.98 -19.78
CA ARG A 181 -4.82 -18.21 -19.44
C ARG A 181 -3.33 -18.02 -19.70
N ASP A 182 -2.52 -18.95 -19.18
CA ASP A 182 -1.06 -18.98 -19.39
C ASP A 182 -0.66 -18.91 -20.87
N GLU A 183 -1.47 -19.50 -21.75
CA GLU A 183 -1.30 -19.52 -23.22
C GLU A 183 -1.48 -18.14 -23.84
N ASP A 184 -2.34 -17.29 -23.26
CA ASP A 184 -2.69 -15.99 -23.81
C ASP A 184 -1.63 -14.91 -23.45
N LEU A 185 -0.70 -15.24 -22.56
CA LEU A 185 0.32 -14.29 -22.09
C LEU A 185 1.26 -13.84 -23.22
N ASN A 186 1.55 -14.70 -24.19
CA ASN A 186 2.50 -14.38 -25.26
C ASN A 186 1.97 -13.36 -26.30
N ASP A 187 0.66 -13.08 -26.31
CA ASP A 187 0.04 -12.20 -27.31
C ASP A 187 0.48 -10.73 -27.11
N ARG A 188 0.37 -10.21 -25.88
CA ARG A 188 0.60 -8.78 -25.57
C ARG A 188 1.32 -8.57 -24.24
N TYR A 189 2.39 -9.32 -23.98
CA TYR A 189 3.25 -9.13 -22.83
C TYR A 189 4.23 -7.97 -23.06
N HIS A 190 3.91 -6.77 -22.58
CA HIS A 190 4.64 -5.53 -22.93
C HIS A 190 5.41 -4.91 -21.76
N THR A 191 5.58 -5.63 -20.66
CA THR A 191 6.31 -5.17 -19.47
C THR A 191 7.72 -5.76 -19.42
N PHE A 192 8.67 -4.95 -18.99
CA PHE A 192 10.06 -5.38 -18.74
C PHE A 192 10.30 -5.84 -17.30
N CYS A 193 9.41 -5.45 -16.38
CA CYS A 193 9.50 -5.79 -14.97
C CYS A 193 8.42 -6.80 -14.62
N ASP A 194 7.34 -6.32 -13.98
CA ASP A 194 6.30 -7.19 -13.46
C ASP A 194 4.97 -7.04 -14.24
N PRO A 195 4.11 -8.07 -14.21
CA PRO A 195 2.84 -8.09 -14.93
C PRO A 195 1.81 -7.13 -14.34
N ARG A 196 1.19 -6.29 -15.18
CA ARG A 196 0.23 -5.26 -14.78
C ARG A 196 -1.21 -5.69 -15.02
N LEU A 197 -2.14 -5.13 -14.24
CA LEU A 197 -3.56 -5.19 -14.58
C LEU A 197 -3.81 -4.44 -15.88
N ASN A 198 -4.53 -5.07 -16.81
CA ASN A 198 -5.07 -4.35 -17.96
C ASN A 198 -6.28 -3.50 -17.54
N ALA A 199 -6.80 -2.68 -18.47
CA ALA A 199 -7.90 -1.76 -18.19
C ALA A 199 -9.16 -2.46 -17.63
N ALA A 200 -9.52 -3.63 -18.17
CA ALA A 200 -10.70 -4.38 -17.74
C ALA A 200 -10.53 -4.92 -16.31
N GLN A 201 -9.38 -5.53 -16.02
CA GLN A 201 -9.05 -6.04 -14.68
C GLN A 201 -8.95 -4.91 -13.64
N ALA A 202 -8.39 -3.76 -14.02
CA ALA A 202 -8.32 -2.59 -13.13
C ALA A 202 -9.72 -2.04 -12.79
N LEU A 203 -10.63 -2.00 -13.78
CA LEU A 203 -12.01 -1.62 -13.56
C LEU A 203 -12.75 -2.63 -12.68
N GLU A 204 -12.57 -3.92 -12.94
CA GLU A 204 -13.15 -5.01 -12.14
C GLU A 204 -12.72 -4.92 -10.67
N LEU A 205 -11.42 -4.69 -10.42
CA LEU A 205 -10.90 -4.48 -9.07
C LEU A 205 -11.52 -3.23 -8.40
N SER A 206 -11.75 -2.15 -9.16
CA SER A 206 -12.34 -0.93 -8.61
C SER A 206 -13.78 -1.14 -8.12
N PHE A 207 -14.57 -1.94 -8.84
CA PHE A 207 -15.93 -2.30 -8.42
C PHE A 207 -15.91 -3.16 -7.15
N LEU A 208 -15.00 -4.12 -7.05
CA LEU A 208 -14.82 -4.91 -5.83
C LEU A 208 -14.49 -4.01 -4.63
N VAL A 209 -13.51 -3.12 -4.76
CA VAL A 209 -13.14 -2.20 -3.67
C VAL A 209 -14.33 -1.33 -3.26
N ALA A 210 -15.09 -0.82 -4.23
CA ALA A 210 -16.30 -0.04 -3.95
C ALA A 210 -17.37 -0.83 -3.19
N GLU A 211 -17.58 -2.10 -3.54
CA GLU A 211 -18.51 -2.98 -2.83
C GLU A 211 -18.09 -3.25 -1.38
N GLU A 212 -16.80 -3.56 -1.15
CA GLU A 212 -16.28 -3.79 0.19
C GLU A 212 -16.34 -2.52 1.06
N LEU A 213 -16.02 -1.35 0.50
CA LEU A 213 -16.17 -0.06 1.20
C LEU A 213 -17.63 0.19 1.58
N LYS A 214 -18.58 -0.11 0.69
CA LYS A 214 -20.02 0.03 0.98
C LYS A 214 -20.46 -0.88 2.14
N LYS A 215 -19.96 -2.12 2.19
CA LYS A 215 -20.22 -3.05 3.31
C LYS A 215 -19.64 -2.52 4.62
N GLU A 216 -18.40 -2.02 4.59
CA GLU A 216 -17.76 -1.41 5.76
C GLU A 216 -18.59 -0.23 6.29
N MET A 217 -18.97 0.70 5.42
CA MET A 217 -19.79 1.87 5.78
C MET A 217 -21.15 1.47 6.38
N ALA A 218 -21.79 0.43 5.85
CA ALA A 218 -23.06 -0.07 6.39
C ALA A 218 -22.91 -0.73 7.77
N SER A 219 -21.72 -1.24 8.10
CA SER A 219 -21.43 -1.89 9.38
C SER A 219 -20.97 -0.93 10.49
N ARG A 220 -20.62 0.31 10.16
CA ARG A 220 -20.20 1.31 11.15
C ARG A 220 -21.41 1.76 11.98
N PRO A 221 -21.28 1.88 13.32
CA PRO A 221 -22.32 2.52 14.12
C PRO A 221 -22.57 3.93 13.59
N ARG A 222 -23.84 4.31 13.42
CA ARG A 222 -24.16 5.72 13.18
C ARG A 222 -23.78 6.48 14.45
N ILE A 223 -22.92 7.49 14.32
CA ILE A 223 -22.77 8.50 15.36
C ILE A 223 -24.12 9.21 15.40
N ASN A 224 -24.86 9.07 16.51
CA ASN A 224 -26.03 9.90 16.75
C ASN A 224 -25.50 11.25 17.22
N ASP A 225 -25.71 12.30 16.43
CA ASP A 225 -25.34 13.68 16.76
C ASP A 225 -26.24 14.30 17.86
N ASP A 226 -26.98 13.49 18.64
CA ASP A 226 -28.00 13.94 19.59
C ASP A 226 -27.52 14.07 21.04
N ASP A 227 -26.22 13.86 21.34
CA ASP A 227 -25.71 13.83 22.74
C ASP A 227 -24.91 15.09 23.17
N GLU A 228 -24.88 16.15 22.35
CA GLU A 228 -24.21 17.42 22.71
C GLU A 228 -25.15 18.49 23.31
N SER A 229 -26.41 18.17 23.62
CA SER A 229 -27.35 19.15 24.17
C SER A 229 -27.82 18.82 25.59
N MET A 230 -26.95 18.47 26.54
CA MET A 230 -27.37 18.41 27.95
C MET A 230 -26.24 18.42 29.00
N GLU A 231 -25.28 19.36 28.93
CA GLU A 231 -24.45 19.66 30.11
C GLU A 231 -23.88 21.09 30.06
N ALA A 232 -24.77 22.08 30.08
CA ALA A 232 -24.45 23.47 30.37
C ALA A 232 -25.63 24.14 31.08
N ALA A 233 -25.96 23.63 32.27
CA ALA A 233 -26.83 24.30 33.22
C ALA A 233 -26.53 23.80 34.64
N GLU A 234 -25.47 24.34 35.24
CA GLU A 234 -25.41 24.79 36.64
C GLU A 234 -24.17 25.65 36.87
#